data_AF-W4PFC6-F1
#
_entry.id   AF-W4PFC6-F1
#
_cell.length_a   1.000
_cell.length_b   1.000
_cell.length_c   1.000
_cell.angle_alpha   90.00
_cell.angle_beta   90.00
_cell.angle_gamma   90.00
#
_symmetry.space_group_name_H-M   'P 1'
#
loop_
_entity.id
_entity.type
_entity.pdbx_description
1 polymer ?
#
loop_
_entity_poly.entity_id
_entity_poly.type
_entity_poly.pdbx_seq_one_letter_code
_entity_poly.pdbx_strand_id
1 'polypeptide(L)'
;MDNMKFTRSGSTNQFLGASTVWFKDTDTHTFNAYYPYMANPTNDIIEFQVPEAAVQSEQKVNDFLFASGTASYASPSLTLNFTHQMVRVIIKVYTSPEYGFTTNDFAGSLLTFIGYFDSGTFNIKTGKVECSDESVTTYYFGDPQSDHMEYTLYVPAQVMPDMTLQLSNGENFVFLTNDTWKAGHSYSYSLKPVRNTLEVISATISPWTVESEKTINGYE
;
A
#
# COMPACT_ATOMS: atom_id res chain seq x y z
N MET A 1 -16.80 -21.27 12.86
CA MET A 1 -15.56 -20.68 13.40
C MET A 1 -15.25 -19.55 12.46
N ASP A 2 -15.15 -18.35 12.99
CA ASP A 2 -14.99 -17.15 12.19
C ASP A 2 -13.55 -16.65 12.33
N ASN A 3 -13.01 -16.03 11.27
CA ASN A 3 -11.68 -15.43 11.26
C ASN A 3 -10.54 -16.41 11.68
N MET A 4 -10.47 -17.58 11.06
CA MET A 4 -9.42 -18.56 11.36
C MET A 4 -8.05 -18.11 10.81
N LYS A 5 -6.99 -18.21 11.61
CA LYS A 5 -5.62 -17.96 11.17
C LYS A 5 -5.08 -19.10 10.30
N PHE A 6 -4.51 -18.74 9.16
CA PHE A 6 -3.69 -19.62 8.35
C PHE A 6 -2.30 -19.01 8.17
N THR A 7 -1.28 -19.85 8.14
CA THR A 7 0.11 -19.44 7.90
C THR A 7 0.64 -20.15 6.67
N ARG A 8 1.42 -19.42 5.86
CA ARG A 8 2.07 -20.01 4.69
C ARG A 8 3.04 -21.11 5.12
N SER A 9 3.01 -22.23 4.41
CA SER A 9 3.88 -23.38 4.66
C SER A 9 5.18 -23.24 3.86
N GLY A 10 6.26 -22.81 4.53
CA GLY A 10 7.56 -22.58 3.90
C GLY A 10 7.45 -21.62 2.70
N SER A 11 8.11 -21.97 1.59
CA SER A 11 8.06 -21.21 0.33
C SER A 11 6.92 -21.62 -0.61
N THR A 12 6.01 -22.50 -0.17
CA THR A 12 4.91 -23.00 -1.02
C THR A 12 3.76 -22.00 -1.11
N ASN A 13 2.83 -22.21 -2.05
CA ASN A 13 1.56 -21.47 -2.10
C ASN A 13 0.47 -22.10 -1.21
N GLN A 14 0.86 -22.97 -0.28
CA GLN A 14 -0.06 -23.63 0.66
C GLN A 14 -0.13 -22.87 1.97
N PHE A 15 -1.35 -22.70 2.47
CA PHE A 15 -1.64 -22.09 3.76
C PHE A 15 -2.23 -23.14 4.71
N LEU A 16 -1.65 -23.27 5.90
CA LEU A 16 -2.05 -24.25 6.91
C LEU A 16 -2.64 -23.54 8.12
N GLY A 17 -3.81 -23.99 8.55
CA GLY A 17 -4.46 -23.54 9.79
C GLY A 17 -4.13 -24.47 10.94
N ALA A 18 -4.22 -23.98 12.18
CA ALA A 18 -4.08 -24.80 13.37
C ALA A 18 -5.23 -25.80 13.56
N SER A 19 -6.34 -25.61 12.85
CA SER A 19 -7.52 -26.47 12.89
C SER A 19 -8.01 -26.78 11.48
N THR A 20 -8.46 -28.01 11.29
CA THR A 20 -9.04 -28.46 10.02
C THR A 20 -10.47 -27.93 9.87
N VAL A 21 -10.79 -27.44 8.68
CA VAL A 21 -12.16 -27.04 8.29
C VAL A 21 -12.82 -28.23 7.59
N TRP A 22 -14.03 -28.59 8.01
CA TRP A 22 -14.79 -29.73 7.48
C TRP A 22 -16.15 -29.28 6.94
N PHE A 23 -16.55 -29.83 5.79
CA PHE A 23 -17.92 -29.72 5.29
C PHE A 23 -18.85 -30.61 6.13
N LYS A 24 -19.96 -30.05 6.61
CA LYS A 24 -20.99 -30.79 7.36
C LYS A 24 -22.14 -31.27 6.48
N ASP A 25 -22.18 -30.80 5.25
CA ASP A 25 -23.20 -31.06 4.25
C ASP A 25 -22.54 -31.19 2.86
N THR A 26 -23.36 -31.35 1.83
CA THR A 26 -22.92 -31.47 0.43
C THR A 26 -22.99 -30.15 -0.34
N ASP A 27 -23.40 -29.06 0.31
CA ASP A 27 -23.62 -27.79 -0.36
C ASP A 27 -22.29 -27.11 -0.72
N THR A 28 -22.37 -26.17 -1.64
CA THR A 28 -21.23 -25.29 -1.95
C THR A 28 -21.23 -24.11 -0.99
N HIS A 29 -20.08 -23.87 -0.36
CA HIS A 29 -19.90 -22.79 0.59
C HIS A 29 -18.91 -21.77 0.05
N THR A 30 -19.14 -20.50 0.40
CA THR A 30 -18.23 -19.38 0.11
C THR A 30 -17.25 -19.20 1.27
N PHE A 31 -15.99 -19.03 0.94
CA PHE A 31 -14.90 -18.75 1.86
C PHE A 31 -14.27 -17.41 1.48
N ASN A 32 -14.14 -16.53 2.47
CA ASN A 32 -13.45 -15.26 2.34
C ASN A 32 -12.16 -15.33 3.17
N ALA A 33 -11.09 -14.72 2.65
CA ALA A 33 -9.83 -14.59 3.36
C ALA A 33 -9.23 -13.20 3.12
N TYR A 34 -8.44 -12.75 4.09
CA TYR A 34 -7.75 -11.48 4.03
C TYR A 34 -6.35 -11.56 4.64
N TYR A 35 -5.56 -10.54 4.36
CA TYR A 35 -4.23 -10.31 4.95
C TYR A 35 -4.06 -8.79 5.19
N PRO A 36 -3.28 -8.35 6.20
CA PRO A 36 -2.69 -9.16 7.26
C PRO A 36 -3.76 -9.66 8.25
N TYR A 37 -3.52 -10.83 8.86
CA TYR A 37 -4.43 -11.41 9.85
C TYR A 37 -4.47 -10.59 11.14
N MET A 38 -5.67 -10.24 11.60
CA MET A 38 -5.92 -9.65 12.93
C MET A 38 -6.79 -10.60 13.74
N ALA A 39 -6.40 -10.93 14.98
CA ALA A 39 -7.10 -11.97 15.74
C ALA A 39 -8.54 -11.59 16.12
N ASN A 40 -8.75 -10.35 16.57
CA ASN A 40 -10.02 -9.90 17.12
C ASN A 40 -10.41 -8.53 16.52
N PRO A 41 -10.80 -8.46 15.24
CA PRO A 41 -11.33 -7.23 14.68
C PRO A 41 -12.65 -6.87 15.37
N THR A 42 -12.90 -5.58 15.58
CA THR A 42 -14.16 -5.09 16.18
C THR A 42 -15.23 -5.10 15.11
N ASN A 43 -16.29 -5.89 15.27
CA ASN A 43 -17.40 -6.00 14.30
C ASN A 43 -16.93 -6.29 12.85
N ASP A 44 -15.94 -7.17 12.69
CA ASP A 44 -15.31 -7.49 11.38
C ASP A 44 -14.60 -6.30 10.70
N ILE A 45 -14.31 -5.22 11.45
CA ILE A 45 -13.62 -4.03 10.97
C ILE A 45 -12.21 -3.93 11.55
N ILE A 46 -11.26 -3.59 10.70
CA ILE A 46 -9.91 -3.16 11.05
C ILE A 46 -9.81 -1.68 10.74
N GLU A 47 -9.53 -0.86 11.75
CA GLU A 47 -9.18 0.55 11.56
C GLU A 47 -7.70 0.68 11.19
N PHE A 48 -7.37 1.65 10.33
CA PHE A 48 -5.99 1.93 9.96
C PHE A 48 -5.73 3.42 9.86
N GLN A 49 -4.45 3.77 10.00
CA GLN A 49 -3.90 5.08 9.67
C GLN A 49 -2.61 4.86 8.88
N VAL A 50 -2.36 5.71 7.88
CA VAL A 50 -1.18 5.65 7.02
C VAL A 50 0.04 6.16 7.80
N PRO A 51 1.07 5.32 8.00
CA PRO A 51 2.26 5.73 8.76
C PRO A 51 2.98 6.93 8.13
N GLU A 52 3.52 7.82 8.97
CA GLU A 52 4.32 8.98 8.52
C GLU A 52 5.63 8.57 7.82
N ALA A 53 6.19 7.42 8.18
CA ALA A 53 7.33 6.84 7.48
C ALA A 53 6.86 6.27 6.13
N ALA A 54 7.15 6.97 5.05
CA ALA A 54 6.82 6.58 3.68
C ALA A 54 7.84 5.58 3.13
N VAL A 55 7.98 4.45 3.82
CA VAL A 55 8.88 3.36 3.44
C VAL A 55 8.14 2.04 3.50
N GLN A 56 8.48 1.11 2.60
CA GLN A 56 7.72 -0.13 2.42
C GLN A 56 7.62 -0.97 3.71
N SER A 57 8.68 -0.99 4.54
CA SER A 57 8.69 -1.77 5.78
C SER A 57 7.64 -1.34 6.79
N GLU A 58 7.33 -0.03 6.84
CA GLU A 58 6.35 0.55 7.75
C GLU A 58 4.96 0.54 7.13
N GLN A 59 4.85 0.79 5.82
CA GLN A 59 3.55 0.88 5.14
C GLN A 59 2.85 -0.46 4.97
N LYS A 60 3.58 -1.57 4.90
CA LYS A 60 3.01 -2.91 4.66
C LYS A 60 1.99 -3.36 5.71
N VAL A 61 1.92 -2.70 6.86
CA VAL A 61 0.88 -2.94 7.88
C VAL A 61 -0.52 -2.67 7.33
N ASN A 62 -0.62 -1.75 6.37
CA ASN A 62 -1.86 -1.39 5.67
C ASN A 62 -2.01 -2.13 4.34
N ASP A 63 -1.17 -3.10 4.00
CA ASP A 63 -1.28 -3.83 2.71
C ASP A 63 -2.42 -4.85 2.72
N PHE A 64 -3.65 -4.34 2.75
CA PHE A 64 -4.84 -5.17 2.85
C PHE A 64 -5.05 -5.96 1.56
N LEU A 65 -5.08 -7.28 1.69
CA LEU A 65 -5.44 -8.20 0.61
C LEU A 65 -6.78 -8.84 0.92
N PHE A 66 -7.56 -9.13 -0.12
CA PHE A 66 -8.81 -9.88 0.02
C PHE A 66 -8.98 -10.88 -1.13
N ALA A 67 -9.59 -12.02 -0.81
CA ALA A 67 -10.01 -13.04 -1.76
C ALA A 67 -11.31 -13.70 -1.32
N SER A 68 -12.10 -14.15 -2.30
CA SER A 68 -13.27 -14.99 -2.09
C SER A 68 -13.23 -16.17 -3.07
N GLY A 69 -13.73 -17.31 -2.63
CA GLY A 69 -13.83 -18.52 -3.45
C GLY A 69 -14.83 -19.50 -2.88
N THR A 70 -15.15 -20.54 -3.63
CA THR A 70 -16.12 -21.55 -3.23
C THR A 70 -15.50 -22.93 -3.17
N ALA A 71 -15.92 -23.74 -2.20
CA ALA A 71 -15.57 -25.15 -2.12
C ALA A 71 -16.75 -25.95 -1.55
N SER A 72 -16.73 -27.26 -1.76
CA SER A 72 -17.78 -28.19 -1.30
C SER A 72 -17.20 -29.54 -0.89
N TYR A 73 -18.01 -30.41 -0.30
CA TYR A 73 -17.60 -31.79 0.00
C TYR A 73 -17.10 -32.54 -1.27
N ALA A 74 -17.79 -32.36 -2.40
CA ALA A 74 -17.43 -33.00 -3.67
C ALA A 74 -16.22 -32.35 -4.36
N SER A 75 -15.86 -31.12 -3.98
CA SER A 75 -14.72 -30.36 -4.52
C SER A 75 -14.09 -29.53 -3.41
N PRO A 76 -13.32 -30.18 -2.51
CA PRO A 76 -12.87 -29.56 -1.26
C PRO A 76 -11.64 -28.66 -1.42
N SER A 77 -10.98 -28.71 -2.59
CA SER A 77 -9.83 -27.86 -2.89
C SER A 77 -10.27 -26.41 -3.06
N LEU A 78 -9.68 -25.52 -2.26
CA LEU A 78 -9.92 -24.08 -2.33
C LEU A 78 -8.65 -23.37 -2.77
N THR A 79 -8.72 -22.62 -3.88
CA THR A 79 -7.67 -21.71 -4.32
C THR A 79 -8.22 -20.29 -4.27
N LEU A 80 -7.52 -19.41 -3.56
CA LEU A 80 -7.91 -18.02 -3.35
C LEU A 80 -6.94 -17.10 -4.07
N ASN A 81 -7.46 -16.28 -4.97
CA ASN A 81 -6.68 -15.29 -5.72
C ASN A 81 -6.82 -13.94 -5.02
N PHE A 82 -5.79 -13.57 -4.26
CA PHE A 82 -5.77 -12.32 -3.51
C PHE A 82 -5.55 -11.12 -4.43
N THR A 83 -6.22 -10.03 -4.09
CA THR A 83 -6.04 -8.72 -4.72
C THR A 83 -5.75 -7.67 -3.65
N HIS A 84 -4.88 -6.71 -3.97
CA HIS A 84 -4.62 -5.56 -3.10
C HIS A 84 -5.86 -4.65 -3.06
N GLN A 85 -6.27 -4.27 -1.85
CA GLN A 85 -7.43 -3.40 -1.60
C GLN A 85 -7.03 -1.94 -1.41
N MET A 86 -5.73 -1.68 -1.22
CA MET A 86 -5.15 -0.34 -1.14
C MET A 86 -4.55 0.12 -2.46
N VAL A 87 -4.05 1.34 -2.47
CA VAL A 87 -3.23 1.94 -3.52
C VAL A 87 -1.78 1.97 -3.07
N ARG A 88 -0.84 1.58 -3.93
CA ARG A 88 0.59 1.85 -3.71
C ARG A 88 0.99 3.11 -4.44
N VAL A 89 1.54 4.08 -3.72
CA VAL A 89 2.07 5.32 -4.30
C VAL A 89 3.58 5.33 -4.08
N ILE A 90 4.34 5.55 -5.14
CA ILE A 90 5.80 5.66 -5.13
C ILE A 90 6.18 6.99 -5.76
N ILE A 91 6.63 7.95 -4.94
CA ILE A 91 7.11 9.25 -5.42
C ILE A 91 8.62 9.26 -5.30
N LYS A 92 9.30 9.49 -6.41
CA LYS A 92 10.76 9.62 -6.49
C LYS A 92 11.10 11.05 -6.86
N VAL A 93 11.84 11.75 -6.01
CA VAL A 93 12.30 13.10 -6.31
C VAL A 93 13.80 13.07 -6.55
N TYR A 94 14.18 13.14 -7.81
CA TYR A 94 15.56 13.11 -8.26
C TYR A 94 16.25 14.43 -7.98
N THR A 95 17.55 14.33 -7.68
CA THR A 95 18.42 15.49 -7.63
C THR A 95 18.50 16.19 -8.99
N SER A 96 18.85 17.47 -8.98
CA SER A 96 19.11 18.24 -10.20
C SER A 96 20.29 19.17 -9.97
N PRO A 97 21.53 18.62 -9.97
CA PRO A 97 22.74 19.39 -9.70
C PRO A 97 22.91 20.58 -10.67
N GLU A 98 22.41 20.47 -11.90
CA GLU A 98 22.41 21.54 -12.90
C GLU A 98 21.59 22.78 -12.46
N TYR A 99 20.67 22.60 -11.51
CA TYR A 99 19.87 23.67 -10.89
C TYR A 99 20.25 23.90 -9.43
N GLY A 100 21.34 23.29 -8.95
CA GLY A 100 21.85 23.47 -7.59
C GLY A 100 21.21 22.56 -6.54
N PHE A 101 20.41 21.56 -6.93
CA PHE A 101 19.77 20.62 -5.99
C PHE A 101 20.56 19.32 -5.91
N THR A 102 21.17 19.07 -4.75
CA THR A 102 22.01 17.92 -4.45
C THR A 102 21.34 17.00 -3.44
N THR A 103 21.87 15.79 -3.24
CA THR A 103 21.33 14.83 -2.26
C THR A 103 21.23 15.40 -0.84
N ASN A 104 22.12 16.31 -0.44
CA ASN A 104 22.09 16.96 0.87
C ASN A 104 20.84 17.83 1.08
N ASP A 105 20.33 18.46 0.02
CA ASP A 105 19.13 19.30 0.07
C ASP A 105 17.85 18.47 0.33
N PHE A 106 17.89 17.18 -0.02
CA PHE A 106 16.77 16.26 0.18
C PHE A 106 16.81 15.55 1.53
N ALA A 107 17.93 15.58 2.26
CA ALA A 107 18.02 14.99 3.59
C ALA A 107 17.01 15.66 4.53
N GLY A 108 16.03 14.91 5.02
CA GLY A 108 14.95 15.44 5.86
C GLY A 108 13.86 16.22 5.10
N SER A 109 13.77 16.05 3.77
CA SER A 109 12.68 16.64 2.99
C SER A 109 11.31 16.10 3.41
N LEU A 110 10.33 17.01 3.47
CA LEU A 110 8.97 16.72 3.91
C LEU A 110 8.03 16.74 2.71
N LEU A 111 7.41 15.60 2.43
CA LEU A 111 6.33 15.50 1.47
C LEU A 111 5.01 15.64 2.21
N THR A 112 4.24 16.69 1.92
CA THR A 112 2.95 16.95 2.57
C THR A 112 1.82 16.69 1.60
N PHE A 113 0.81 15.94 2.03
CA PHE A 113 -0.44 15.74 1.32
C PHE A 113 -1.51 16.63 1.94
N ILE A 114 -2.26 17.37 1.12
CA ILE A 114 -3.27 18.35 1.54
C ILE A 114 -4.65 17.86 1.13
N GLY A 115 -5.62 17.89 2.05
CA GLY A 115 -6.98 17.41 1.78
C GLY A 115 -7.02 15.90 1.53
N TYR A 116 -6.20 15.17 2.28
CA TYR A 116 -5.91 13.75 2.10
C TYR A 116 -6.59 12.90 3.17
N PHE A 117 -7.15 11.75 2.80
CA PHE A 117 -7.69 10.78 3.75
C PHE A 117 -6.59 9.79 4.13
N ASP A 118 -5.99 9.99 5.31
CA ASP A 118 -4.89 9.20 5.84
C ASP A 118 -5.32 8.00 6.67
N SER A 119 -6.62 7.79 6.82
CA SER A 119 -7.19 6.82 7.74
C SER A 119 -8.49 6.26 7.19
N GLY A 120 -8.92 5.14 7.78
CA GLY A 120 -10.12 4.48 7.34
C GLY A 120 -10.34 3.13 7.98
N THR A 121 -11.18 2.33 7.34
CA THR A 121 -11.56 1.00 7.78
C THR A 121 -11.41 -0.03 6.67
N PHE A 122 -11.10 -1.26 7.06
CA PHE A 122 -11.09 -2.44 6.19
C PHE A 122 -12.05 -3.50 6.75
N ASN A 123 -13.02 -3.92 5.93
CA ASN A 123 -14.00 -4.93 6.32
C ASN A 123 -13.55 -6.33 5.91
N ILE A 124 -13.27 -7.20 6.89
CA ILE A 124 -12.67 -8.52 6.65
C ILE A 124 -13.64 -9.52 5.97
N LYS A 125 -14.94 -9.23 5.95
CA LYS A 125 -15.94 -10.08 5.30
C LYS A 125 -16.11 -9.75 3.82
N THR A 126 -15.86 -8.50 3.42
CA THR A 126 -16.15 -7.99 2.07
C THR A 126 -14.91 -7.54 1.30
N GLY A 127 -13.79 -7.30 1.99
CA GLY A 127 -12.58 -6.73 1.40
C GLY A 127 -12.66 -5.22 1.17
N LYS A 128 -13.76 -4.56 1.55
CA LYS A 128 -13.98 -3.15 1.30
C LYS A 128 -13.10 -2.29 2.20
N VAL A 129 -12.41 -1.32 1.58
CA VAL A 129 -11.73 -0.21 2.26
C VAL A 129 -12.60 1.04 2.16
N GLU A 130 -12.80 1.74 3.27
CA GLU A 130 -13.50 3.02 3.32
C GLU A 130 -12.63 4.06 4.02
N CYS A 131 -12.49 5.24 3.42
CA CYS A 131 -11.84 6.38 4.06
C CYS A 131 -12.62 6.82 5.30
N SER A 132 -11.93 7.50 6.23
CA SER A 132 -12.57 8.31 7.25
C SER A 132 -13.35 9.49 6.63
N ASP A 133 -14.25 10.09 7.42
CA ASP A 133 -15.08 11.20 6.97
C ASP A 133 -14.32 12.53 6.86
N GLU A 134 -13.14 12.62 7.49
CA GLU A 134 -12.34 13.85 7.58
C GLU A 134 -11.04 13.73 6.81
N SER A 135 -10.80 14.68 5.91
CA SER A 135 -9.51 14.85 5.24
C SER A 135 -8.55 15.66 6.12
N VAL A 136 -7.26 15.34 6.07
CA VAL A 136 -6.20 16.01 6.83
C VAL A 136 -5.15 16.64 5.92
N THR A 137 -4.27 17.43 6.52
CA THR A 137 -2.97 17.81 5.94
C THR A 137 -1.90 17.11 6.75
N THR A 138 -1.15 16.19 6.13
CA THR A 138 -0.16 15.37 6.84
C THR A 138 1.16 15.31 6.06
N TYR A 139 2.27 15.14 6.78
CA TYR A 139 3.61 15.06 6.21
C TYR A 139 4.17 13.64 6.29
N TYR A 140 5.09 13.35 5.38
CA TYR A 140 5.73 12.06 5.23
C TYR A 140 7.25 12.19 5.11
N PHE A 141 7.94 11.23 5.69
CA PHE A 141 9.39 11.08 5.61
C PHE A 141 9.75 10.00 4.59
N GLY A 142 10.57 10.35 3.61
CA GLY A 142 11.06 9.42 2.59
C GLY A 142 12.32 8.69 3.00
N ASP A 143 12.71 7.72 2.19
CA ASP A 143 13.97 6.99 2.28
C ASP A 143 15.00 7.56 1.27
N PRO A 144 16.15 8.08 1.74
CA PRO A 144 17.17 8.59 0.84
C PRO A 144 17.80 7.46 0.01
N GLN A 145 17.76 7.62 -1.31
CA GLN A 145 18.50 6.79 -2.26
C GLN A 145 19.74 7.53 -2.75
N SER A 146 20.57 6.86 -3.56
CA SER A 146 21.81 7.43 -4.09
C SER A 146 21.63 8.69 -4.94
N ASP A 147 20.50 8.81 -5.64
CA ASP A 147 20.23 9.84 -6.66
C ASP A 147 18.85 10.51 -6.51
N HIS A 148 18.02 10.05 -5.58
CA HIS A 148 16.68 10.57 -5.31
C HIS A 148 16.25 10.36 -3.86
N MET A 149 15.23 11.09 -3.43
CA MET A 149 14.43 10.74 -2.25
C MET A 149 13.23 9.90 -2.70
N GLU A 150 12.97 8.78 -2.04
CA GLU A 150 11.83 7.91 -2.35
C GLU A 150 10.77 7.94 -1.23
N TYR A 151 9.50 8.05 -1.61
CA TYR A 151 8.37 7.94 -0.72
C TYR A 151 7.47 6.82 -1.21
N THR A 152 7.36 5.73 -0.45
CA THR A 152 6.43 4.64 -0.69
C THR A 152 5.30 4.73 0.33
N LEU A 153 4.04 4.81 -0.12
CA LEU A 153 2.85 4.96 0.73
C LEU A 153 1.76 3.98 0.30
N TYR A 154 1.09 3.37 1.28
CA TYR A 154 -0.05 2.47 1.05
C TYR A 154 -1.32 3.17 1.54
N VAL A 155 -2.06 3.74 0.60
CA VAL A 155 -3.13 4.72 0.87
C VAL A 155 -4.49 4.19 0.41
N PRO A 156 -5.61 4.66 1.00
CA PRO A 156 -6.93 4.27 0.48
C PRO A 156 -7.17 4.89 -0.89
N ALA A 157 -8.03 4.25 -1.69
CA ALA A 157 -8.46 4.77 -2.98
C ALA A 157 -9.20 6.10 -2.81
N GLN A 158 -8.73 7.14 -3.47
CA GLN A 158 -9.23 8.50 -3.32
C GLN A 158 -8.82 9.38 -4.49
N VAL A 159 -9.39 10.59 -4.56
CA VAL A 159 -8.85 11.64 -5.44
C VAL A 159 -7.45 11.99 -4.94
N MET A 160 -6.51 12.08 -5.86
CA MET A 160 -5.12 12.38 -5.54
C MET A 160 -5.04 13.76 -4.85
N PRO A 161 -4.40 13.86 -3.67
CA PRO A 161 -4.31 15.12 -2.96
C PRO A 161 -3.33 16.07 -3.65
N ASP A 162 -3.50 17.36 -3.37
CA ASP A 162 -2.45 18.33 -3.64
C ASP A 162 -1.24 18.03 -2.75
N MET A 163 -0.05 18.25 -3.29
CA MET A 163 1.18 17.92 -2.60
C MET A 163 2.13 19.11 -2.53
N THR A 164 2.87 19.20 -1.42
CA THR A 164 4.04 20.06 -1.32
C THR A 164 5.27 19.29 -0.94
N LEU A 165 6.42 19.67 -1.49
CA LEU A 165 7.72 19.14 -1.10
C LEU A 165 8.56 20.28 -0.54
N GLN A 166 8.86 20.21 0.75
CA GLN A 166 9.79 21.12 1.40
C GLN A 166 11.17 20.47 1.51
N LEU A 167 12.19 21.16 1.00
CA LEU A 167 13.60 20.76 1.10
C LEU A 167 14.26 21.35 2.35
N SER A 168 15.38 20.77 2.77
CA SER A 168 16.11 21.22 3.97
C SER A 168 16.74 22.61 3.81
N ASN A 169 16.95 23.05 2.56
CA ASN A 169 17.44 24.37 2.21
C ASN A 169 16.35 25.46 2.21
N GLY A 170 15.10 25.10 2.53
CA GLY A 170 13.96 26.03 2.61
C GLY A 170 13.17 26.21 1.32
N GLU A 171 13.63 25.64 0.20
CA GLU A 171 12.86 25.60 -1.05
C GLU A 171 11.58 24.77 -0.87
N ASN A 172 10.50 25.23 -1.50
CA ASN A 172 9.19 24.59 -1.41
C ASN A 172 8.58 24.46 -2.80
N PHE A 173 8.15 23.26 -3.13
CA PHE A 173 7.55 22.93 -4.42
C PHE A 173 6.11 22.51 -4.23
N VAL A 174 5.26 22.85 -5.20
CA VAL A 174 3.85 22.44 -5.23
C VAL A 174 3.65 21.51 -6.41
N PHE A 175 2.92 20.42 -6.19
CA PHE A 175 2.49 19.49 -7.20
C PHE A 175 0.97 19.31 -7.12
N LEU A 176 0.28 19.82 -8.14
CA LEU A 176 -1.18 19.83 -8.22
C LEU A 176 -1.64 18.84 -9.28
N THR A 177 -2.76 18.19 -9.01
CA THR A 177 -3.33 17.13 -9.86
C THR A 177 -4.78 16.89 -9.48
N ASN A 178 -5.53 16.24 -10.35
CA ASN A 178 -6.93 15.87 -10.12
C ASN A 178 -7.21 14.41 -10.52
N ASP A 179 -6.16 13.61 -10.68
CA ASP A 179 -6.31 12.18 -10.95
C ASP A 179 -6.95 11.44 -9.77
N THR A 180 -7.40 10.23 -10.02
CA THR A 180 -7.99 9.36 -8.99
C THR A 180 -7.12 8.12 -8.81
N TRP A 181 -6.67 7.91 -7.58
CA TRP A 181 -6.00 6.69 -7.17
C TRP A 181 -7.02 5.58 -6.93
N LYS A 182 -6.86 4.48 -7.67
CA LYS A 182 -7.75 3.31 -7.61
C LYS A 182 -7.08 2.15 -6.89
N ALA A 183 -7.83 1.48 -6.02
CA ALA A 183 -7.39 0.28 -5.33
C ALA A 183 -6.82 -0.77 -6.29
N GLY A 184 -5.88 -1.57 -5.80
CA GLY A 184 -5.24 -2.63 -6.58
C GLY A 184 -4.29 -2.13 -7.66
N HIS A 185 -3.85 -0.86 -7.59
CA HIS A 185 -2.91 -0.27 -8.54
C HIS A 185 -1.72 0.36 -7.82
N SER A 186 -0.60 0.40 -8.53
CA SER A 186 0.62 1.10 -8.15
C SER A 186 0.79 2.32 -9.05
N TYR A 187 0.93 3.49 -8.43
CA TYR A 187 1.21 4.76 -9.09
C TYR A 187 2.64 5.15 -8.78
N SER A 188 3.46 5.40 -9.80
CA SER A 188 4.81 5.90 -9.60
C SER A 188 5.04 7.21 -10.35
N TYR A 189 5.53 8.21 -9.63
CA TYR A 189 5.85 9.53 -10.12
C TYR A 189 7.33 9.79 -9.93
N SER A 190 8.03 10.09 -11.01
CA SER A 190 9.43 10.56 -10.97
C SER A 190 9.44 12.05 -11.24
N LEU A 191 9.97 12.81 -10.29
CA LEU A 191 9.92 14.25 -10.23
C LEU A 191 11.35 14.80 -10.13
N LYS A 192 11.57 16.03 -10.57
CA LYS A 192 12.81 16.76 -10.28
C LYS A 192 12.60 18.26 -10.15
N PRO A 193 13.36 18.94 -9.28
CA PRO A 193 13.36 20.40 -9.24
C PRO A 193 13.92 21.01 -10.53
N VAL A 194 13.22 21.99 -11.09
CA VAL A 194 13.68 22.84 -12.19
C VAL A 194 13.51 24.28 -11.74
N ARG A 195 14.60 24.86 -11.22
CA ARG A 195 14.59 26.17 -10.54
C ARG A 195 13.57 26.17 -9.40
N ASN A 196 12.48 26.93 -9.53
CA ASN A 196 11.41 27.08 -8.55
C ASN A 196 10.16 26.22 -8.86
N THR A 197 10.30 25.21 -9.72
CA THR A 197 9.20 24.32 -10.12
C THR A 197 9.59 22.86 -9.95
N LEU A 198 8.59 21.97 -9.88
CA LEU A 198 8.81 20.52 -9.88
C LEU A 198 8.31 19.94 -11.20
N GLU A 199 9.20 19.38 -11.99
CA GLU A 199 8.89 18.77 -13.29
C GLU A 199 8.58 17.28 -13.11
N VAL A 200 7.52 16.80 -13.75
CA VAL A 200 7.22 15.36 -13.86
C VAL A 200 8.03 14.77 -14.98
N ILE A 201 9.00 13.91 -14.64
CA ILE A 201 9.85 13.18 -15.58
C ILE A 201 9.10 11.98 -16.16
N SER A 202 8.37 11.25 -15.30
CA SER A 202 7.53 10.13 -15.72
C SER A 202 6.43 9.85 -14.71
N ALA A 203 5.27 9.42 -15.22
CA ALA A 203 4.19 8.87 -14.43
C ALA A 203 3.82 7.49 -14.98
N THR A 204 3.71 6.49 -14.12
CA THR A 204 3.31 5.13 -14.49
C THR A 204 2.21 4.63 -13.59
N ILE A 205 1.25 3.92 -14.17
CA ILE A 205 0.15 3.26 -13.48
C ILE A 205 0.19 1.80 -13.88
N SER A 206 0.35 0.91 -12.91
CA SER A 206 0.38 -0.54 -13.15
C SER A 206 -0.58 -1.26 -12.20
N PRO A 207 -1.14 -2.41 -12.60
CA PRO A 207 -1.80 -3.29 -11.65
C PRO A 207 -0.84 -3.65 -10.52
N TRP A 208 -1.30 -3.52 -9.28
CA TRP A 208 -0.58 -4.03 -8.13
C TRP A 208 -0.90 -5.51 -8.00
N THR A 209 -0.14 -6.30 -8.73
CA THR A 209 -0.20 -7.76 -8.62
C THR A 209 0.55 -8.18 -7.37
N VAL A 210 -0.01 -9.15 -6.63
CA VAL A 210 0.73 -9.82 -5.56
C VAL A 210 2.01 -10.39 -6.20
N GLU A 211 3.17 -9.87 -5.78
CA GLU A 211 4.44 -10.30 -6.35
C GLU A 211 4.64 -11.79 -6.05
N SER A 212 5.02 -12.56 -7.07
CA SER A 212 5.66 -13.85 -6.82
C SER A 212 6.98 -13.56 -6.11
N GLU A 213 7.21 -14.19 -4.95
CA GLU A 213 8.42 -13.99 -4.16
C GLU A 213 9.68 -14.08 -5.02
N LYS A 214 10.55 -13.06 -4.92
CA LYS A 214 11.93 -13.19 -5.37
C LYS A 214 12.74 -13.84 -4.25
N THR A 215 13.24 -15.04 -4.48
CA THR A 215 14.28 -15.63 -3.64
C THR A 215 15.57 -14.82 -3.84
N ILE A 216 15.95 -14.02 -2.85
CA ILE A 216 17.28 -13.42 -2.81
C ILE A 216 18.17 -14.42 -2.08
N ASN A 217 19.04 -15.12 -2.83
CA ASN A 217 20.06 -15.97 -2.22
C ASN A 217 21.03 -15.05 -1.46
N GLY A 218 21.12 -15.19 -0.14
CA GLY A 218 22.23 -14.63 0.63
C GLY A 218 23.52 -15.33 0.21
N TYR A 219 24.59 -14.57 -0.01
CA TYR A 219 25.93 -15.14 -0.13
C TYR A 219 26.40 -15.54 1.27
N GLU A 220 26.89 -16.77 1.42
CA GLU A 220 27.64 -17.24 2.60
C GLU A 220 29.00 -16.54 2.72
#